data_AF-A0A7W0SMK8-F1
#
_entry.id   AF-A0A7W0SMK8-F1
#
_cell.length_a   1.000
_cell.length_b   1.000
_cell.length_c   1.000
_cell.angle_alpha   90.00
_cell.angle_beta   90.00
_cell.angle_gamma   90.00
#
_symmetry.space_group_name_H-M   'P 1'
#
loop_
_entity.id
_entity.type
_entity.pdbx_description
1 polymer ?
#
loop_
_entity_poly.entity_id
_entity_poly.type
_entity_poly.pdbx_seq_one_letter_code
_entity_poly.pdbx_strand_id
1 'polypeptide(L)'
;MSAPDRSLVLALRLRDRRRSLGLTQQQVVRRLSGLGITTTNKALSSHEHGAGIDVAKLPEFAAALDCTVTYLLGLTEDPSSWQPDAQLGARSSPSDGRTSAVRQVLDVLEDQIPTAEPFVPAEQAPDARPMPAKSWILGPYPTTH
;
A
#
# COMPACT_ATOMS: atom_id res chain seq x y z
N MET A 1 2.28 35.24 -9.20
CA MET A 1 1.09 34.46 -8.77
C MET A 1 1.62 33.16 -8.20
N SER A 2 1.57 32.97 -6.87
CA SER A 2 2.01 31.70 -6.27
C SER A 2 1.11 30.58 -6.79
N ALA A 3 1.68 29.42 -7.13
CA ALA A 3 0.86 28.26 -7.48
C ALA A 3 -0.16 28.02 -6.36
N PRO A 4 -1.42 27.62 -6.68
CA PRO A 4 -2.37 27.26 -5.65
C PRO A 4 -1.74 26.19 -4.76
N ASP A 5 -1.90 26.35 -3.45
CA ASP A 5 -1.36 25.40 -2.48
C ASP A 5 -1.89 24.00 -2.84
N ARG A 6 -1.00 23.09 -3.24
CA ARG A 6 -1.38 21.75 -3.72
C ARG A 6 -2.18 20.99 -2.68
N SER A 7 -1.90 21.23 -1.40
CA SER A 7 -2.64 20.64 -0.28
C SER A 7 -4.10 21.10 -0.25
N LEU A 8 -4.37 22.35 -0.64
CA LEU A 8 -5.70 22.92 -0.71
C LEU A 8 -6.51 22.33 -1.87
N VAL A 9 -5.89 22.17 -3.05
CA VAL A 9 -6.53 21.52 -4.20
C VAL A 9 -6.96 20.09 -3.84
N LEU A 10 -6.05 19.34 -3.21
CA LEU A 10 -6.30 17.99 -2.75
C LEU A 10 -7.46 17.95 -1.73
N ALA A 11 -7.44 18.83 -0.73
CA ALA A 11 -8.48 18.94 0.28
C ALA A 11 -9.87 19.19 -0.32
N LEU A 12 -9.96 20.12 -1.29
CA LEU A 12 -11.20 20.43 -2.01
C LEU A 12 -11.69 19.23 -2.81
N ARG A 13 -10.83 18.63 -3.65
CA ARG A 13 -11.20 17.46 -4.48
C ARG A 13 -11.64 16.27 -3.64
N LEU A 14 -10.98 16.03 -2.52
CA LEU A 14 -11.32 14.94 -1.59
C LEU A 14 -12.70 15.16 -0.97
N ARG A 15 -12.96 16.37 -0.48
CA ARG A 15 -14.25 16.74 0.10
C ARG A 15 -15.39 16.66 -0.93
N ASP A 16 -15.16 17.19 -2.13
CA ASP A 16 -16.15 17.21 -3.20
C ASP A 16 -16.46 15.81 -3.71
N ARG A 17 -15.42 14.97 -3.91
CA ARG A 17 -15.64 13.58 -4.32
C ARG A 17 -16.41 12.80 -3.26
N ARG A 18 -16.03 12.91 -1.99
CA ARG A 18 -16.77 12.28 -0.88
C ARG A 18 -18.25 12.67 -0.90
N ARG A 19 -18.53 13.97 -1.08
CA ARG A 19 -19.91 14.49 -1.17
C ARG A 19 -20.66 13.98 -2.39
N SER A 20 -20.01 13.93 -3.56
CA SER A 20 -20.62 13.39 -4.79
C SER A 20 -21.05 11.93 -4.66
N LEU A 21 -20.35 11.16 -3.82
CA LEU A 21 -20.67 9.77 -3.50
C LEU A 21 -21.68 9.62 -2.35
N GLY A 22 -22.14 10.72 -1.75
CA GLY A 22 -23.05 10.69 -0.60
C GLY A 22 -22.41 10.10 0.67
N LEU A 23 -21.09 10.08 0.77
CA LEU A 23 -20.37 9.44 1.87
C LEU A 23 -20.18 10.38 3.06
N THR A 24 -20.34 9.85 4.27
CA THR A 24 -19.88 10.49 5.50
C THR A 24 -18.37 10.31 5.69
N GLN A 25 -17.76 11.15 6.51
CA GLN A 25 -16.34 10.98 6.88
C GLN A 25 -16.08 9.59 7.49
N GLN A 26 -16.98 9.11 8.37
CA GLN A 26 -16.85 7.79 8.99
C GLN A 26 -16.92 6.64 7.98
N GLN A 27 -17.69 6.79 6.91
CA GLN A 27 -17.72 5.78 5.84
C GLN A 27 -16.41 5.74 5.07
N VAL A 28 -15.81 6.90 4.77
CA VAL A 28 -14.48 6.97 4.14
C VAL A 28 -13.40 6.38 5.05
N VAL A 29 -13.41 6.69 6.35
CA VAL A 29 -12.50 6.08 7.34
C VAL A 29 -12.62 4.55 7.34
N ARG A 30 -13.85 4.01 7.29
CA ARG A 30 -14.07 2.55 7.20
C ARG A 30 -13.51 1.95 5.90
N ARG A 31 -13.69 2.62 4.76
CA ARG A 31 -13.11 2.17 3.48
C ARG A 31 -11.58 2.18 3.51
N LEU A 32 -10.98 3.26 4.03
CA LEU A 32 -9.53 3.37 4.20
C LEU A 32 -8.98 2.27 5.12
N SER A 33 -9.68 1.95 6.21
CA SER A 33 -9.32 0.84 7.08
C SER A 33 -9.34 -0.51 6.35
N GLY A 34 -10.28 -0.73 5.42
CA GLY A 34 -10.33 -1.91 4.57
C GLY A 34 -9.17 -2.01 3.57
N LEU A 35 -8.51 -0.88 3.28
CA LEU A 35 -7.30 -0.78 2.45
C LEU A 35 -6.01 -0.77 3.28
N GLY A 36 -6.08 -1.05 4.59
CA GLY A 36 -4.92 -1.08 5.48
C GLY A 36 -4.48 0.30 5.99
N ILE A 37 -5.21 1.38 5.68
CA ILE A 37 -4.93 2.71 6.24
C ILE A 37 -5.72 2.92 7.53
N THR A 38 -5.01 2.88 8.65
CA THR A 38 -5.53 3.33 9.94
C THR A 38 -5.61 4.86 9.96
N THR A 39 -6.82 5.40 9.95
CA THR A 39 -7.08 6.84 10.05
C THR A 39 -8.27 7.11 10.98
N THR A 40 -8.52 8.38 11.30
CA THR A 40 -9.61 8.81 12.18
C THR A 40 -10.49 9.84 11.50
N ASN A 41 -11.73 10.03 11.97
CA ASN A 41 -12.59 11.13 11.49
C ASN A 41 -11.93 12.49 11.66
N LYS A 42 -11.19 12.70 12.76
CA LYS A 42 -10.45 13.94 13.01
C LYS A 42 -9.36 14.15 11.95
N ALA A 43 -8.57 13.13 11.66
CA ALA A 43 -7.53 13.19 10.64
C ALA A 43 -8.13 13.45 9.24
N LEU A 44 -9.18 12.70 8.86
CA LEU A 44 -9.87 12.91 7.60
C LEU A 44 -10.44 14.33 7.49
N SER A 45 -11.07 14.84 8.56
CA SER A 45 -11.53 16.22 8.61
C SER A 45 -10.37 17.20 8.43
N SER A 46 -9.24 17.02 9.09
CA SER A 46 -8.07 17.89 8.89
C SER A 46 -7.57 17.86 7.44
N HIS A 47 -7.55 16.69 6.79
CA HIS A 47 -7.18 16.57 5.38
C HIS A 47 -8.16 17.31 4.45
N GLU A 48 -9.47 17.26 4.73
CA GLU A 48 -10.50 18.04 4.02
C GLU A 48 -10.40 19.56 4.20
N HIS A 49 -9.59 20.02 5.16
CA HIS A 49 -9.32 21.43 5.42
C HIS A 49 -7.88 21.84 5.10
N GLY A 50 -7.11 21.01 4.39
CA GLY A 50 -5.80 21.39 3.88
C GLY A 50 -4.60 21.01 4.75
N ALA A 51 -4.75 20.10 5.72
CA ALA A 51 -3.61 19.63 6.54
C ALA A 51 -2.55 18.83 5.74
N GLY A 52 -2.74 18.64 4.43
CA GLY A 52 -1.88 17.82 3.58
C GLY A 52 -2.12 16.33 3.76
N ILE A 53 -1.83 15.54 2.73
CA ILE A 53 -1.87 14.08 2.76
C ILE A 53 -0.50 13.59 2.28
N ASP A 54 0.02 12.56 2.93
CA ASP A 54 1.21 11.86 2.47
C ASP A 54 0.96 11.28 1.07
N VAL A 55 1.86 11.59 0.12
CA VAL A 55 1.78 11.12 -1.26
C VAL A 55 1.71 9.60 -1.33
N ALA A 56 2.36 8.90 -0.40
CA ALA A 56 2.31 7.44 -0.33
C ALA A 56 0.92 6.87 -0.05
N LYS A 57 0.00 7.67 0.53
CA LYS A 57 -1.37 7.25 0.87
C LYS A 57 -2.40 7.64 -0.19
N LEU A 58 -2.00 8.47 -1.17
CA LEU A 58 -2.90 8.95 -2.21
C LEU A 58 -3.58 7.83 -3.00
N PRO A 59 -2.92 6.70 -3.35
CA PRO A 59 -3.56 5.60 -4.06
C PRO A 59 -4.73 5.02 -3.26
N GLU A 60 -4.59 4.84 -1.95
CA GLU A 60 -5.64 4.28 -1.10
C GLU A 60 -6.77 5.28 -0.87
N PHE A 61 -6.47 6.58 -0.78
CA PHE A 61 -7.50 7.62 -0.79
C PHE A 61 -8.29 7.64 -2.10
N ALA A 62 -7.60 7.53 -3.23
CA ALA A 62 -8.21 7.47 -4.55
C ALA A 62 -9.13 6.23 -4.67
N ALA A 63 -8.65 5.06 -4.23
CA ALA A 63 -9.42 3.82 -4.20
C ALA A 63 -10.65 3.90 -3.26
N ALA A 64 -10.49 4.45 -2.04
CA ALA A 64 -11.61 4.60 -1.10
C ALA A 64 -12.73 5.51 -1.62
N LEU A 65 -12.36 6.50 -2.45
CA LEU A 65 -13.24 7.51 -3.05
C LEU A 65 -13.58 7.22 -4.52
N ASP A 66 -13.27 6.02 -5.02
CA ASP A 66 -13.59 5.58 -6.37
C ASP A 66 -13.23 6.63 -7.42
N CYS A 67 -11.97 7.09 -7.39
CA CYS A 67 -11.44 8.09 -8.30
C CYS A 67 -9.94 7.86 -8.56
N THR A 68 -9.34 8.65 -9.43
CA THR A 68 -7.93 8.59 -9.78
C THR A 68 -7.08 9.53 -8.92
N VAL A 69 -5.80 9.19 -8.73
CA VAL A 69 -4.84 10.08 -8.07
C VAL A 69 -4.67 11.39 -8.84
N THR A 70 -4.71 11.34 -10.17
CA THR A 70 -4.64 12.52 -11.04
C THR A 70 -5.79 13.49 -10.81
N TYR A 71 -7.00 12.98 -10.55
CA TYR A 71 -8.15 13.80 -10.16
C TYR A 71 -7.92 14.48 -8.79
N LEU A 72 -7.44 13.74 -7.79
CA LEU A 72 -7.16 14.30 -6.45
C LEU A 72 -6.07 15.38 -6.50
N LEU A 73 -5.09 15.25 -7.39
CA LEU A 73 -4.04 16.24 -7.62
C LEU A 73 -4.50 17.45 -8.46
N GLY A 74 -5.74 17.44 -8.96
CA GLY A 74 -6.27 18.49 -9.83
C GLY A 74 -5.64 18.51 -11.22
N LEU A 75 -5.12 17.37 -11.69
CA LEU A 75 -4.56 17.23 -13.05
C LEU A 75 -5.65 16.89 -14.08
N THR A 76 -6.83 16.49 -13.62
CA THR A 76 -8.03 16.25 -14.43
C THR A 76 -9.29 16.59 -13.64
N GLU A 77 -10.35 16.97 -14.36
CA GLU A 77 -11.69 17.17 -13.80
C GLU A 77 -12.49 15.86 -13.73
N ASP A 78 -12.14 14.87 -14.56
CA ASP A 78 -12.83 13.59 -14.60
C ASP A 78 -12.25 12.64 -13.54
N PRO A 79 -13.05 12.20 -12.55
CA PRO A 79 -12.60 11.31 -11.48
C PRO A 79 -12.13 9.94 -11.97
N SER A 80 -12.52 9.52 -13.16
CA SER A 80 -12.16 8.23 -13.76
C SER A 80 -11.09 8.32 -14.85
N SER A 81 -10.73 9.54 -15.27
CA SER A 81 -9.74 9.74 -16.33
C SER A 81 -8.32 9.53 -15.81
N TRP A 82 -7.82 8.32 -16.02
CA TRP A 82 -6.40 8.05 -16.04
C TRP A 82 -6.05 7.28 -17.31
N GLN A 83 -5.11 7.83 -18.08
CA GLN A 83 -4.54 7.15 -19.24
C GLN A 83 -3.03 7.05 -18.97
N PRO A 84 -2.44 5.84 -18.93
CA PRO A 84 -1.00 5.71 -18.96
C PRO A 84 -0.51 6.32 -20.27
N ASP A 85 0.64 7.00 -20.25
CA ASP A 85 1.30 7.40 -21.49
C ASP A 85 1.47 6.16 -22.35
N ALA A 86 0.66 6.05 -23.41
CA ALA A 86 0.78 4.97 -24.37
C ALA A 86 2.21 5.06 -24.89
N GLN A 87 3.03 4.07 -24.56
CA GLN A 87 4.46 4.01 -24.90
C GLN A 87 4.70 4.62 -26.28
N LEU A 88 5.12 5.89 -26.32
CA LEU A 88 5.51 6.58 -27.55
C LEU A 88 6.76 5.94 -28.19
N GLY A 89 7.20 4.79 -27.68
CA GLY A 89 8.25 3.93 -28.23
C GLY A 89 7.77 2.82 -29.17
N ALA A 90 6.46 2.67 -29.46
CA ALA A 90 5.99 1.74 -30.49
C ALA A 90 5.97 2.36 -31.90
N ARG A 91 6.67 3.48 -32.12
CA ARG A 91 6.90 3.99 -33.48
C ARG A 91 8.18 3.34 -34.03
N SER A 92 7.96 2.31 -34.84
CA SER A 92 8.87 1.78 -35.86
C SER A 92 10.09 0.99 -35.35
N SER A 93 9.86 -0.22 -34.83
CA SER A 93 10.80 -1.31 -35.17
C SER A 93 10.42 -1.84 -36.55
N PRO A 94 11.30 -1.81 -37.55
CA PRO A 94 11.08 -2.61 -38.75
C PRO A 94 11.04 -4.08 -38.31
N SER A 95 10.16 -4.82 -38.98
CA SER A 95 10.12 -6.28 -38.94
C SER A 95 11.51 -6.85 -39.21
N ASP A 96 12.22 -7.24 -38.16
CA ASP A 96 13.35 -8.15 -38.27
C ASP A 96 13.27 -9.18 -37.14
N GLY A 97 12.46 -10.22 -37.42
CA GLY A 97 12.68 -11.64 -37.11
C GLY A 97 13.66 -12.05 -36.00
N ARG A 98 13.57 -11.50 -34.79
CA ARG A 98 14.42 -11.94 -33.67
C ARG A 98 13.74 -11.91 -32.32
N THR A 99 12.61 -12.59 -32.20
CA THR A 99 12.04 -13.00 -30.90
C THR A 99 11.76 -14.50 -30.90
N SER A 100 12.81 -15.29 -31.11
CA SER A 100 12.84 -16.74 -30.83
C SER A 100 13.84 -17.09 -29.72
N ALA A 101 14.32 -16.10 -28.95
CA ALA A 101 15.43 -16.30 -27.99
C ALA A 101 15.04 -16.17 -26.50
N VAL A 102 13.76 -15.91 -26.16
CA VAL A 102 13.27 -16.00 -24.77
C VAL A 102 12.70 -17.38 -24.43
N ARG A 103 12.55 -18.26 -25.42
CA ARG A 103 12.08 -19.65 -25.22
C ARG A 103 13.22 -20.66 -25.09
N GLN A 104 14.45 -20.28 -25.47
CA GLN A 104 15.63 -21.16 -25.40
C GLN A 104 16.37 -21.12 -24.05
N VAL A 105 16.03 -20.18 -23.15
CA VAL A 105 16.69 -20.09 -21.83
C VAL A 105 16.05 -21.03 -20.80
N LEU A 106 14.84 -21.55 -21.07
CA LEU A 106 14.19 -22.55 -20.19
C LEU A 106 14.58 -24.01 -20.48
N ASP A 107 15.32 -24.28 -21.56
CA ASP A 107 15.66 -25.66 -22.00
C ASP A 107 17.13 -26.04 -21.72
N VAL A 108 17.92 -25.15 -21.11
CA VAL A 108 19.37 -25.37 -20.87
C VAL A 108 19.73 -25.44 -19.38
N LEU A 109 18.75 -25.39 -18.47
CA LEU A 109 19.00 -25.39 -17.03
C LEU A 109 18.37 -26.59 -16.31
N GLU A 110 18.52 -27.79 -16.86
CA GLU A 110 18.02 -29.02 -16.23
C GLU A 110 19.09 -30.10 -15.98
N ASP A 111 20.39 -29.78 -16.14
CA ASP A 111 21.47 -30.79 -16.03
C ASP A 111 22.57 -30.46 -14.99
N GLN A 112 22.29 -29.59 -14.02
CA GLN A 112 23.21 -29.26 -12.93
C GLN A 112 22.48 -29.11 -11.59
N ILE A 113 21.77 -30.15 -11.15
CA ILE A 113 21.42 -30.30 -9.73
C ILE A 113 22.59 -31.06 -9.08
N PRO A 114 23.46 -30.41 -8.29
CA PRO A 114 24.40 -31.15 -7.47
C PRO A 114 23.63 -31.98 -6.43
N THR A 115 23.86 -33.29 -6.44
CA THR A 115 23.38 -34.27 -5.46
C THR A 115 23.55 -33.72 -4.05
N ALA A 116 22.43 -33.50 -3.35
CA ALA A 116 22.42 -33.17 -1.94
C ALA A 116 22.95 -34.37 -1.13
N GLU A 117 24.10 -34.20 -0.48
CA GLU A 117 24.57 -35.10 0.57
C GLU A 117 23.57 -35.09 1.74
N PRO A 118 23.24 -36.25 2.34
CA PRO A 118 22.31 -36.32 3.45
C PRO A 118 22.92 -35.69 4.72
N PHE A 119 22.25 -34.67 5.25
CA PHE A 119 22.57 -34.07 6.53
C PHE A 119 22.30 -35.08 7.67
N VAL A 120 23.35 -35.52 8.35
CA VAL A 120 23.26 -36.38 9.54
C VAL A 120 23.05 -35.49 10.77
N PRO A 121 21.96 -35.64 11.55
CA PRO A 121 21.80 -34.90 12.79
C PRO A 121 22.67 -35.54 13.88
N ALA A 122 23.65 -34.80 14.39
CA ALA A 122 24.36 -35.18 15.60
C ALA A 122 23.46 -34.96 16.82
N GLU A 123 22.97 -36.08 17.36
CA GLU A 123 22.42 -36.24 18.68
C GLU A 123 23.44 -35.82 19.74
N GLN A 124 23.11 -34.82 20.57
CA GLN A 124 23.70 -34.65 21.90
C GLN A 124 22.82 -33.76 22.81
N ALA A 125 22.00 -34.42 23.62
CA ALA A 125 21.59 -34.01 24.98
C ALA A 125 22.11 -35.14 25.92
N PRO A 126 22.39 -34.94 27.23
CA PRO A 126 21.57 -34.22 28.22
C PRO A 126 22.42 -33.31 29.16
N ASP A 127 21.87 -32.41 29.98
CA ASP A 127 21.32 -32.71 31.30
C ASP A 127 20.57 -31.49 31.88
N ALA A 128 19.57 -31.79 32.68
CA ALA A 128 18.52 -30.93 33.19
C ALA A 128 18.95 -30.04 34.37
N ARG A 129 18.25 -28.90 34.56
CA ARG A 129 17.32 -28.66 35.69
C ARG A 129 16.71 -27.23 35.65
N PRO A 130 15.58 -26.99 36.34
CA PRO A 130 14.50 -26.16 35.80
C PRO A 130 14.15 -24.89 36.60
N MET A 131 13.43 -23.97 35.90
CA MET A 131 12.44 -22.98 36.39
C MET A 131 12.94 -21.76 37.22
N PRO A 132 12.17 -20.64 37.35
CA PRO A 132 10.77 -20.47 36.97
C PRO A 132 10.42 -19.25 36.08
N ALA A 133 9.29 -19.41 35.40
CA ALA A 133 8.53 -18.38 34.74
C ALA A 133 8.08 -17.27 35.71
N LYS A 134 8.20 -16.00 35.29
CA LYS A 134 7.50 -14.89 35.93
C LYS A 134 6.30 -14.49 35.09
N SER A 135 5.13 -14.93 35.57
CA SER A 135 3.81 -14.39 35.27
C SER A 135 3.72 -12.89 35.60
N TRP A 136 3.06 -12.11 34.77
CA TRP A 136 2.68 -10.71 35.09
C TRP A 136 1.21 -10.44 34.78
N ILE A 137 0.33 -11.39 35.15
CA ILE A 137 -1.12 -11.13 35.26
C ILE A 137 -1.55 -11.29 36.73
N LEU A 138 -2.21 -10.22 37.23
CA LEU A 138 -3.19 -10.09 38.33
C LEU A 138 -2.79 -9.62 39.77
N GLY A 139 -2.96 -8.29 40.01
CA GLY A 139 -3.63 -7.60 41.16
C GLY A 139 -3.13 -7.78 42.62
N PRO A 140 -3.70 -7.09 43.67
CA PRO A 140 -4.58 -5.90 43.77
C PRO A 140 -4.09 -4.77 44.75
N TYR A 141 -4.77 -3.59 44.71
CA TYR A 141 -5.08 -2.50 45.70
C TYR A 141 -4.22 -2.24 46.99
N PRO A 142 -4.10 -0.98 47.49
CA PRO A 142 -5.17 -0.35 48.29
C PRO A 142 -5.44 1.14 48.01
N THR A 143 -6.71 1.48 48.17
CA THR A 143 -7.25 2.82 48.40
C THR A 143 -6.79 3.34 49.76
N THR A 144 -6.38 4.60 49.85
CA THR A 144 -6.37 5.33 51.13
C THR A 144 -6.95 6.74 50.93
N HIS A 145 -8.12 6.88 51.55
CA HIS A 145 -8.74 8.02 52.23
C HIS A 145 -8.66 9.44 51.64
#